data_AF-A0A090W8L8-F1
#
_entry.id   AF-A0A090W8L8-F1
#
_cell.length_a   1.000
_cell.length_b   1.000
_cell.length_c   1.000
_cell.angle_alpha   90.00
_cell.angle_beta   90.00
_cell.angle_gamma   90.00
#
_symmetry.space_group_name_H-M   'P 1'
#
loop_
_entity.id
_entity.type
_entity.pdbx_description
1 polymer ?
#
loop_
_entity_poly.entity_id
_entity_poly.type
_entity_poly.pdbx_seq_one_letter_code
_entity_poly.pdbx_strand_id
1 'polypeptide(L)'
;MDSVSEFKNFYREKGIEELQCESNHWKSNLAFLEKELTFLKIVLDANIFNDSISNLSEILELFKKELVELNDNRVNLLDCVSFHIEHLERKKHYNKPNCNQFYVEIHKKLDYDVLVLFEESNMIKQRLFEFIEGTLI
;
A
#
# COMPACT_ATOMS: atom_id res chain seq x y z
N MET A 1 -27.01 -4.58 7.84
CA MET A 1 -26.88 -3.52 6.82
C MET A 1 -26.26 -2.34 7.54
N ASP A 2 -25.00 -2.45 7.98
CA ASP A 2 -24.49 -1.61 9.09
C ASP A 2 -23.02 -1.17 8.96
N SER A 3 -22.28 -1.62 7.94
CA SER A 3 -20.87 -1.24 7.76
C SER A 3 -20.67 0.24 7.41
N VAL A 4 -21.62 0.84 6.70
CA VAL A 4 -21.58 2.25 6.27
C VAL A 4 -21.81 3.22 7.44
N SER A 5 -22.54 2.78 8.46
CA SER A 5 -22.85 3.56 9.67
C SER A 5 -21.64 3.66 10.60
N GLU A 6 -20.96 2.54 10.83
CA GLU A 6 -19.74 2.50 11.65
C GLU A 6 -18.59 3.28 11.00
N PHE A 7 -18.39 3.16 9.68
CA PHE A 7 -17.38 3.95 8.95
C PHE A 7 -17.61 5.46 9.07
N LYS A 8 -18.86 5.92 9.20
CA LYS A 8 -19.18 7.34 9.36
C LYS A 8 -18.82 7.90 10.74
N ASN A 9 -18.75 7.05 11.77
CA ASN A 9 -18.46 7.47 13.15
C ASN A 9 -16.97 7.55 13.46
N PHE A 10 -16.11 6.70 12.88
CA PHE A 10 -14.65 6.73 13.11
C PHE A 10 -13.97 8.06 12.74
N TYR A 11 -14.59 8.84 11.88
CA TYR A 11 -14.00 10.02 11.27
C TYR A 11 -14.66 11.35 11.68
N ARG A 12 -15.74 11.31 12.46
CA ARG A 12 -16.46 12.54 12.88
C ARG A 12 -15.69 13.39 13.90
N GLU A 13 -14.68 12.81 14.53
CA GLU A 13 -13.94 13.46 15.63
C GLU A 13 -12.43 13.57 15.35
N LYS A 14 -11.93 13.09 14.20
CA LYS A 14 -10.48 13.04 13.97
C LYS A 14 -9.87 14.43 13.88
N GLY A 15 -8.91 14.70 14.75
CA GLY A 15 -8.12 15.93 14.74
C GLY A 15 -7.14 15.94 13.56
N ILE A 16 -6.70 17.13 13.12
CA ILE A 16 -5.66 17.27 12.08
C ILE A 16 -4.38 16.49 12.46
N GLU A 17 -4.05 16.46 13.75
CA GLU A 17 -2.86 15.76 14.26
C GLU A 17 -3.00 14.24 14.15
N GLU A 18 -4.21 13.70 14.35
CA GLU A 18 -4.49 12.27 14.15
C GLU A 18 -4.39 11.91 12.67
N LEU A 19 -5.00 12.70 11.78
CA LEU A 19 -4.89 12.50 10.33
C LEU A 19 -3.42 12.56 9.87
N GLN A 20 -2.61 13.47 10.44
CA GLN A 20 -1.18 13.55 10.14
C GLN A 20 -0.42 12.32 10.63
N CYS A 21 -0.72 11.83 11.84
CA CYS A 21 -0.08 10.65 12.39
C CYS A 21 -0.35 9.43 11.51
N GLU A 22 -1.61 9.20 11.16
CA GLU A 22 -2.04 8.08 10.31
C GLU A 22 -1.43 8.17 8.90
N SER A 23 -1.44 9.34 8.27
CA SER A 23 -0.84 9.50 6.94
C SER A 23 0.67 9.30 6.93
N ASN A 24 1.39 9.73 7.99
CA ASN A 24 2.81 9.45 8.14
C ASN A 24 3.09 7.95 8.36
N HIS A 25 2.19 7.25 9.05
CA HIS A 25 2.28 5.79 9.19
C HIS A 25 2.12 5.10 7.83
N TRP A 26 1.12 5.49 7.03
CA TRP A 26 0.94 4.97 5.68
C TRP A 26 2.16 5.22 4.80
N LYS A 27 2.69 6.45 4.80
CA LYS A 27 3.92 6.80 4.06
C LYS A 27 5.09 5.89 4.42
N SER A 28 5.26 5.61 5.71
CA SER A 28 6.33 4.73 6.20
C SER A 28 6.13 3.29 5.75
N ASN A 29 4.89 2.79 5.81
CA ASN A 29 4.56 1.44 5.38
C ASN A 29 4.71 1.28 3.86
N LEU A 30 4.32 2.28 3.06
CA LEU A 30 4.53 2.29 1.61
C LEU A 30 6.03 2.25 1.29
N ALA A 31 6.87 3.04 1.97
CA ALA A 31 8.31 2.98 1.80
C ALA A 31 8.91 1.63 2.21
N PHE A 32 8.32 0.95 3.20
CA PHE A 32 8.74 -0.41 3.55
C PHE A 32 8.33 -1.43 2.48
N LEU A 33 7.11 -1.32 1.95
CA LEU A 33 6.62 -2.17 0.87
C LEU A 33 7.53 -2.11 -0.36
N GLU A 34 8.10 -0.95 -0.70
CA GLU A 34 9.13 -0.86 -1.75
C GLU A 34 10.31 -1.81 -1.55
N LYS A 35 10.80 -1.90 -0.31
CA LYS A 35 11.92 -2.79 0.04
C LYS A 35 11.50 -4.25 -0.10
N GLU A 36 10.28 -4.59 0.34
CA GLU A 36 9.74 -5.94 0.17
C GLU A 36 9.66 -6.32 -1.31
N LEU A 37 9.05 -5.48 -2.16
CA LEU A 37 8.90 -5.76 -3.59
C LEU A 37 10.26 -5.87 -4.29
N THR A 38 11.21 -5.01 -3.94
CA THR A 38 12.58 -5.06 -4.46
C THR A 38 13.27 -6.38 -4.09
N PHE A 39 13.14 -6.80 -2.82
CA PHE A 39 13.68 -8.07 -2.36
C PHE A 39 13.07 -9.26 -3.11
N LEU A 40 11.74 -9.29 -3.27
CA LEU A 40 11.06 -10.38 -3.98
C LEU A 40 11.49 -10.47 -5.44
N LYS A 41 11.71 -9.32 -6.10
CA LYS A 41 12.24 -9.31 -7.46
C LYS A 41 13.65 -9.93 -7.53
N ILE A 42 14.53 -9.60 -6.57
CA ILE A 42 15.86 -10.22 -6.48
C ILE A 42 15.76 -11.73 -6.29
N VAL A 43 14.83 -12.20 -5.46
CA VAL A 43 14.58 -13.64 -5.25
C VAL A 43 14.14 -14.32 -6.55
N LEU A 44 13.25 -13.69 -7.32
CA LEU A 44 12.77 -14.21 -8.61
C LEU A 44 13.86 -14.23 -9.70
N ASP A 45 14.85 -13.35 -9.61
CA ASP A 45 16.00 -13.30 -10.52
C ASP A 45 17.15 -14.23 -10.07
N ALA A 46 17.05 -14.85 -8.88
CA ALA A 46 18.07 -15.74 -8.36
C ALA A 46 17.98 -17.15 -8.97
N ASN A 47 19.14 -17.77 -9.19
CA ASN A 47 19.22 -19.15 -9.68
C ASN A 47 19.03 -20.18 -8.56
N ILE A 48 17.86 -20.15 -7.92
CA ILE A 48 17.52 -20.98 -6.75
C ILE A 48 16.35 -21.94 -7.02
N PHE A 49 15.79 -21.90 -8.23
CA PHE A 49 14.59 -22.64 -8.61
C PHE A 49 14.95 -23.89 -9.40
N ASN A 50 14.17 -24.96 -9.20
CA ASN A 50 14.39 -26.23 -9.89
C ASN A 50 14.04 -26.16 -11.39
N ASP A 51 15.06 -26.18 -12.25
CA ASP A 51 14.93 -26.14 -13.71
C ASP A 51 14.10 -27.28 -14.33
N SER A 52 13.79 -28.34 -13.57
CA SER A 52 12.89 -29.41 -14.02
C SER A 52 11.40 -29.02 -13.99
N ILE A 53 11.06 -27.86 -13.43
CA ILE A 53 9.71 -27.33 -13.41
C ILE A 53 9.33 -26.83 -14.82
N SER A 54 8.32 -27.47 -15.41
CA SER A 54 7.74 -27.00 -16.67
C SER A 54 7.23 -25.57 -16.51
N ASN A 55 7.48 -24.73 -17.52
CA ASN A 55 6.97 -23.36 -17.59
C ASN A 55 7.49 -22.43 -16.48
N LEU A 56 8.58 -22.81 -15.80
CA LEU A 56 9.17 -22.03 -14.71
C LEU A 56 9.44 -20.57 -15.12
N SER A 57 10.09 -20.36 -16.27
CA SER A 57 10.40 -19.03 -16.79
C SER A 57 9.14 -18.17 -16.96
N GLU A 58 8.07 -18.73 -17.50
CA GLU A 58 6.82 -18.01 -17.72
C GLU A 58 6.15 -17.63 -16.39
N ILE A 59 6.17 -18.53 -15.40
CA ILE A 59 5.61 -18.26 -14.07
C ILE A 59 6.42 -17.16 -13.36
N LEU A 60 7.76 -17.21 -13.42
CA LEU A 60 8.63 -16.20 -12.83
C LEU A 60 8.37 -14.82 -13.47
N GLU A 61 8.24 -14.74 -14.79
CA GLU A 61 7.96 -13.49 -15.49
C GLU A 61 6.56 -12.94 -15.15
N LEU A 62 5.55 -13.80 -14.94
CA LEU A 62 4.23 -13.37 -14.48
C LEU A 62 4.31 -12.72 -13.10
N PHE A 63 5.01 -13.33 -12.13
CA PHE A 63 5.19 -12.72 -10.82
C PHE A 63 5.97 -11.41 -10.89
N LYS A 64 7.02 -11.31 -11.71
CA LYS A 64 7.76 -10.05 -11.90
C LYS A 64 6.84 -8.94 -12.42
N LYS A 65 5.96 -9.26 -13.36
CA LYS A 65 4.98 -8.30 -13.90
C LYS A 65 3.99 -7.84 -12.82
N GLU A 66 3.44 -8.77 -12.03
CA GLU A 66 2.57 -8.45 -10.89
C GLU A 66 3.29 -7.54 -9.87
N LEU A 67 4.56 -7.80 -9.55
CA LEU A 67 5.35 -6.96 -8.63
C LEU A 67 5.61 -5.56 -9.19
N VAL A 68 5.81 -5.41 -10.50
CA VAL A 68 5.98 -4.10 -11.15
C VAL A 68 4.67 -3.31 -11.10
N GLU A 69 3.54 -3.93 -11.45
CA GLU A 69 2.22 -3.27 -11.39
C GLU A 69 1.89 -2.82 -9.96
N LEU A 70 2.17 -3.67 -8.97
CA LEU A 70 1.99 -3.34 -7.56
C LEU A 70 2.90 -2.18 -7.11
N ASN A 71 4.15 -2.15 -7.58
CA ASN A 71 5.09 -1.06 -7.32
C ASN A 71 4.59 0.26 -7.92
N ASP A 72 4.05 0.25 -9.13
CA ASP A 72 3.53 1.45 -9.78
C ASP A 72 2.30 2.00 -9.05
N ASN A 73 1.38 1.12 -8.63
CA ASN A 73 0.25 1.50 -7.78
C ASN A 73 0.71 2.10 -6.45
N ARG A 74 1.73 1.51 -5.82
CA ARG A 74 2.34 2.04 -4.59
C ARG A 74 2.92 3.44 -4.80
N VAL A 75 3.66 3.68 -5.89
CA VAL A 75 4.23 5.02 -6.18
C VAL A 75 3.12 6.06 -6.31
N ASN A 76 2.08 5.77 -7.08
CA ASN A 76 0.94 6.67 -7.25
C ASN A 76 0.26 6.99 -5.91
N LEU A 77 0.09 5.99 -5.05
CA LEU A 77 -0.53 6.18 -3.74
C LEU A 77 0.40 6.94 -2.78
N LEU A 78 1.70 6.70 -2.81
CA LEU A 78 2.70 7.42 -2.01
C LEU A 78 2.70 8.92 -2.34
N ASP A 79 2.56 9.27 -3.61
CA ASP A 79 2.44 10.67 -4.04
C ASP A 79 1.15 11.30 -3.49
N CYS A 80 0.02 10.58 -3.57
CA CYS A 80 -1.26 11.05 -3.02
C CYS A 80 -1.21 11.25 -1.49
N VAL A 81 -0.61 10.30 -0.77
CA VAL A 81 -0.41 10.38 0.69
C VAL A 81 0.54 11.53 1.05
N SER A 82 1.64 11.69 0.33
CA SER A 82 2.61 12.78 0.56
C SER A 82 1.98 14.14 0.35
N PHE A 83 1.21 14.30 -0.72
CA PHE A 83 0.44 15.52 -0.98
C PHE A 83 -0.55 15.81 0.15
N HIS A 84 -1.29 14.80 0.63
CA HIS A 84 -2.22 14.98 1.75
C HIS A 84 -1.51 15.42 3.04
N ILE A 85 -0.34 14.84 3.36
CA ILE A 85 0.48 15.26 4.51
C ILE A 85 0.86 16.74 4.41
N GLU A 86 1.40 17.17 3.26
CA GLU A 86 1.77 18.58 3.05
C GLU A 86 0.56 19.51 3.22
N HIS A 87 -0.61 19.08 2.76
CA HIS A 87 -1.85 19.83 2.88
C HIS A 87 -2.33 19.95 4.34
N LEU A 88 -2.21 18.89 5.13
CA LEU A 88 -2.50 18.91 6.56
C LEU A 88 -1.52 19.81 7.33
N GLU A 89 -0.22 19.77 6.98
CA GLU A 89 0.80 20.64 7.58
C GLU A 89 0.51 22.12 7.33
N ARG A 90 0.20 22.50 6.09
CA ARG A 90 -0.21 23.86 5.76
C ARG A 90 -1.45 24.26 6.57
N LYS A 91 -2.42 23.36 6.72
CA LYS A 91 -3.66 23.63 7.46
C LYS A 91 -3.40 23.93 8.94
N LYS A 92 -2.45 23.25 9.58
CA LYS A 92 -2.04 23.52 10.96
C LYS A 92 -1.65 24.99 11.20
N HIS A 93 -1.12 25.66 10.18
CA HIS A 93 -0.76 27.08 10.23
C HIS A 93 -1.94 28.06 9.99
N TYR A 94 -3.07 27.59 9.46
CA TYR A 94 -4.23 28.43 9.13
C TYR A 94 -5.46 28.10 10.01
N ASN A 95 -5.65 28.90 11.05
CA ASN A 95 -6.67 28.79 12.12
C ASN A 95 -8.13 29.05 11.68
N LYS A 96 -8.55 28.55 10.51
CA LYS A 96 -9.96 28.64 10.04
C LYS A 96 -10.77 27.41 10.46
N PRO A 97 -11.87 27.55 11.24
CA PRO A 97 -12.61 26.41 11.82
C PRO A 97 -13.34 25.49 10.83
N ASN A 98 -13.61 25.92 9.60
CA ASN A 98 -14.58 25.25 8.70
C ASN A 98 -13.98 24.35 7.60
N CYS A 99 -12.69 24.01 7.62
CA CYS A 99 -12.08 23.19 6.55
C CYS A 99 -11.85 21.72 6.90
N ASN A 100 -12.20 21.25 8.10
CA ASN A 100 -11.79 19.92 8.56
C ASN A 100 -12.49 18.78 7.81
N GLN A 101 -13.76 18.94 7.42
CA GLN A 101 -14.52 17.90 6.71
C GLN A 101 -13.87 17.51 5.37
N PHE A 102 -13.33 18.48 4.63
CA PHE A 102 -12.71 18.20 3.33
C PHE A 102 -11.48 17.29 3.47
N TYR A 103 -10.61 17.58 4.44
CA TYR A 103 -9.43 16.76 4.71
C TYR A 103 -9.81 15.37 5.22
N VAL A 104 -10.86 15.27 6.03
CA VAL A 104 -11.38 13.99 6.51
C VAL A 104 -11.88 13.12 5.35
N GLU A 105 -12.61 13.67 4.38
CA GLU A 105 -13.10 12.88 3.24
C GLU A 105 -11.96 12.43 2.30
N ILE A 106 -10.95 13.28 2.07
CA ILE A 106 -9.74 12.85 1.34
C ILE A 106 -9.04 11.72 2.10
N HIS A 107 -8.88 11.88 3.41
CA HIS A 107 -8.19 10.92 4.24
C HIS A 107 -8.89 9.56 4.25
N LYS A 108 -10.23 9.52 4.32
CA LYS A 108 -11.01 8.28 4.19
C LYS A 108 -10.75 7.54 2.88
N LYS A 109 -10.66 8.28 1.78
CA LYS A 109 -10.36 7.70 0.47
C LYS A 109 -8.96 7.07 0.49
N LEU A 110 -7.98 7.81 1.00
CA LEU A 110 -6.60 7.31 1.10
C LEU A 110 -6.49 6.10 2.04
N ASP A 111 -7.22 6.09 3.14
CA ASP A 111 -7.28 4.94 4.07
C ASP A 111 -7.75 3.67 3.35
N TYR A 112 -8.82 3.80 2.56
CA TYR A 112 -9.31 2.70 1.72
C TYR A 112 -8.28 2.29 0.65
N ASP A 113 -7.72 3.24 -0.09
CA ASP A 113 -6.75 2.96 -1.15
C ASP A 113 -5.48 2.29 -0.60
N VAL A 114 -5.04 2.67 0.61
CA VAL A 114 -3.94 2.04 1.34
C VAL A 114 -4.31 0.62 1.74
N LEU A 115 -5.49 0.41 2.33
CA LEU A 115 -5.96 -0.92 2.71
C LEU A 115 -5.97 -1.88 1.52
N VAL A 116 -6.57 -1.46 0.40
CA VAL A 116 -6.66 -2.27 -0.82
C VAL A 116 -5.28 -2.65 -1.36
N LEU A 117 -4.35 -1.68 -1.46
CA LEU A 117 -2.99 -1.95 -1.93
C LEU A 117 -2.27 -2.98 -1.04
N PHE A 118 -2.44 -2.91 0.28
CA PHE A 118 -1.83 -3.86 1.21
C PHE A 118 -2.48 -5.25 1.14
N GLU A 119 -3.81 -5.33 0.94
CA GLU A 119 -4.49 -6.61 0.69
C GLU A 119 -4.01 -7.26 -0.61
N GLU A 120 -3.96 -6.51 -1.71
CA GLU A 120 -3.43 -6.97 -3.00
C GLU A 120 -1.97 -7.42 -2.88
N SER A 121 -1.13 -6.64 -2.19
CA SER A 121 0.25 -6.99 -1.92
C SER A 121 0.37 -8.31 -1.16
N ASN A 122 -0.41 -8.49 -0.10
CA ASN A 122 -0.37 -9.71 0.70
C ASN A 122 -0.82 -10.94 -0.09
N MET A 123 -1.83 -10.81 -0.96
CA MET A 123 -2.26 -11.90 -1.83
C MET A 123 -1.17 -12.33 -2.82
N ILE A 124 -0.49 -11.37 -3.46
CA ILE A 124 0.63 -11.67 -4.37
C ILE A 124 1.79 -12.30 -3.60
N LYS A 125 2.17 -11.73 -2.45
CA LYS A 125 3.25 -12.26 -1.59
C LYS A 125 2.96 -13.68 -1.13
N GLN A 126 1.74 -13.98 -0.72
CA GLN A 126 1.34 -15.32 -0.29
C GLN A 126 1.49 -16.33 -1.44
N ARG A 127 0.91 -16.04 -2.63
CA ARG A 127 1.03 -16.90 -3.81
C ARG A 127 2.50 -17.14 -4.18
N LEU A 128 3.31 -16.09 -4.11
CA LEU A 128 4.73 -16.15 -4.41
C LEU A 128 5.50 -17.01 -3.40
N PHE A 129 5.22 -16.90 -2.11
CA PHE A 129 5.86 -17.72 -1.08
C PHE A 129 5.49 -19.19 -1.20
N GLU A 130 4.21 -19.51 -1.41
CA GLU A 130 3.76 -20.88 -1.68
C GLU A 130 4.46 -21.47 -2.92
N PHE A 131 4.62 -20.66 -3.96
CA PHE A 131 5.36 -21.06 -5.16
C PHE A 131 6.85 -21.33 -4.84
N ILE A 132 7.54 -20.40 -4.17
CA ILE A 132 8.96 -20.55 -3.81
C ILE A 132 9.15 -21.81 -2.95
N GLU A 133 8.35 -21.99 -1.89
CA GLU A 133 8.45 -23.17 -1.01
C GLU A 133 8.31 -24.50 -1.76
N GLY A 134 7.48 -24.54 -2.80
CA GLY A 134 7.29 -25.73 -3.64
C GLY A 134 8.36 -25.95 -4.72
N THR A 135 9.27 -24.99 -4.94
CA THR A 135 10.12 -24.96 -6.14
C THR A 135 11.62 -24.74 -5.87
N LEU A 136 11.99 -24.48 -4.61
CA LEU A 136 13.38 -24.40 -4.17
C LEU A 136 14.12 -25.74 -4.38
N ILE A 137 15.40 -25.66 -4.75
CA ILE A 137 16.35 -26.78 -4.82
C ILE A 137 16.98 -27.04 -3.46
#